data_AF-A0A0K8SA96-F1
#
_entry.id   AF-A0A0K8SA96-F1
#
_cell.length_a   1.000
_cell.length_b   1.000
_cell.length_c   1.000
_cell.angle_alpha   90.00
_cell.angle_beta   90.00
_cell.angle_gamma   90.00
#
_symmetry.space_group_name_H-M   'P 1'
#
loop_
_entity.id
_entity.type
_entity.pdbx_description
1 polymer ?
#
loop_
_entity_poly.entity_id
_entity_poly.type
_entity_poly.pdbx_seq_one_letter_code
_entity_poly.pdbx_strand_id
1 'polypeptide(L)'
;MIANIGPASYNYEESLTTLRYANRAKNIKNKPRINEDPKDALLRQYQEEISRLRAMLENTNDSSTINKKKKRKKDDDGEEKTHEEMLNEEEANLIKREKKVMNDDMPETERKRLLQEIEARKQAILEEKKAHEELTNRIQAMESKLLRGGKNIIDHTNEQQKALEQRTIEINERKRKELQMRQMLEIKEDSMEGIRETYASLQQEIEAKNNKVKKLYQKLQSIRQEVQDTTENFNADRRELEDHHNALLKDYKLQLLIIDNFIPPEERKRISSRLFYDDEEDAWKMMPESEPTKVLGRMKSNPGERRPLTEYAKTAREIGLNYRYKGENILELDLEYPSRSTKDYQGPAVAPSVLSALEAALKGEEDIDVDASPSINRPKRGVKSAYARTSTKPTYPKTRGLVPK
;
A
#
# COMPACT_ATOMS: atom_id res chain seq x y z
N MET A 1 -20.23 -5.36 2.09
CA MET A 1 -21.58 -5.99 2.09
C MET A 1 -22.36 -5.47 0.89
N ILE A 2 -22.80 -6.37 0.02
CA ILE A 2 -23.66 -6.07 -1.13
C ILE A 2 -24.98 -6.78 -0.89
N ALA A 3 -26.10 -6.05 -0.97
CA ALA A 3 -27.42 -6.58 -0.72
C ALA A 3 -28.18 -6.73 -2.05
N ASN A 4 -28.44 -7.97 -2.46
CA ASN A 4 -29.13 -8.27 -3.72
C ASN A 4 -30.62 -8.40 -3.47
N ILE A 5 -31.44 -7.71 -4.26
CA ILE A 5 -32.91 -7.73 -4.15
C ILE A 5 -33.55 -7.95 -5.52
N GLY A 6 -34.71 -8.63 -5.52
CA GLY A 6 -35.49 -8.87 -6.74
C GLY A 6 -36.57 -7.81 -6.92
N PRO A 7 -36.78 -7.26 -8.14
CA PRO A 7 -37.74 -6.18 -8.38
C PRO A 7 -39.21 -6.64 -8.43
N ALA A 8 -39.47 -7.94 -8.32
CA ALA A 8 -40.82 -8.49 -8.44
C ALA A 8 -41.66 -8.23 -7.17
N SER A 9 -42.95 -7.93 -7.35
CA SER A 9 -43.86 -7.53 -6.27
C SER A 9 -44.08 -8.61 -5.19
N TYR A 10 -43.97 -9.89 -5.53
CA TYR A 10 -44.09 -10.98 -4.56
C TYR A 10 -42.88 -11.09 -3.61
N ASN A 11 -41.74 -10.49 -3.97
CA ASN A 11 -40.53 -10.45 -3.13
C ASN A 11 -40.45 -9.19 -2.25
N TYR A 12 -41.55 -8.45 -2.12
CA TYR A 12 -41.57 -7.17 -1.43
C TYR A 12 -41.15 -7.29 0.05
N GLU A 13 -41.66 -8.27 0.79
CA GLU A 13 -41.31 -8.45 2.21
C GLU A 13 -39.83 -8.82 2.38
N GLU A 14 -39.31 -9.77 1.60
CA GLU A 14 -37.90 -10.19 1.66
C GLU A 14 -36.93 -9.10 1.20
N SER A 15 -37.34 -8.30 0.20
CA SER A 15 -36.55 -7.15 -0.24
C SER A 15 -36.50 -6.09 0.86
N LEU A 16 -37.61 -5.88 1.58
CA LEU A 16 -37.68 -4.92 2.68
C LEU A 16 -36.84 -5.35 3.89
N THR A 17 -36.84 -6.63 4.26
CA THR A 17 -36.00 -7.16 5.34
C THR A 17 -34.52 -7.07 5.00
N THR A 18 -34.15 -7.41 3.76
CA THR A 18 -32.77 -7.31 3.25
C THR A 18 -32.26 -5.87 3.26
N LEU A 19 -33.07 -4.91 2.80
CA LEU A 19 -32.72 -3.48 2.82
C LEU A 19 -32.61 -2.94 4.25
N ARG A 20 -33.49 -3.37 5.17
CA ARG A 20 -33.40 -2.99 6.58
C ARG A 20 -32.12 -3.50 7.22
N TYR A 21 -31.70 -4.71 6.90
CA TYR A 21 -30.43 -5.27 7.36
C TYR A 21 -29.22 -4.52 6.77
N ALA A 22 -29.24 -4.23 5.47
CA ALA A 22 -28.20 -3.42 4.82
C ALA A 22 -28.05 -2.02 5.46
N ASN A 23 -29.17 -1.38 5.82
CA ASN A 23 -29.16 -0.09 6.51
C ASN A 23 -28.53 -0.19 7.92
N ARG A 24 -28.76 -1.29 8.66
CA ARG A 24 -28.07 -1.52 9.94
C ARG A 24 -26.58 -1.77 9.76
N ALA A 25 -26.21 -2.59 8.79
CA ALA A 25 -24.82 -2.91 8.50
C ALA A 25 -24.01 -1.67 8.06
N LYS A 26 -24.63 -0.75 7.32
CA LYS A 26 -24.04 0.55 6.96
C LYS A 26 -23.60 1.37 8.18
N ASN A 27 -24.27 1.20 9.32
CA ASN A 27 -23.98 1.96 10.53
C ASN A 27 -22.88 1.33 11.41
N ILE A 28 -22.35 0.16 11.04
CA ILE A 28 -21.24 -0.48 11.76
C ILE A 28 -19.95 0.27 11.42
N LYS A 29 -19.27 0.80 12.45
CA LYS A 29 -17.99 1.52 12.30
C LYS A 29 -16.83 0.62 12.69
N ASN A 30 -16.12 0.12 11.69
CA ASN A 30 -14.86 -0.59 11.92
C ASN A 30 -13.71 0.41 12.12
N LYS A 31 -12.71 0.01 12.92
CA LYS A 31 -11.43 0.73 13.06
C LYS A 31 -10.36 -0.09 12.32
N PRO A 32 -10.24 0.04 10.99
CA PRO A 32 -9.22 -0.69 10.25
C PRO A 32 -7.84 -0.28 10.75
N ARG A 33 -7.01 -1.29 11.03
CA ARG A 33 -5.60 -1.11 11.35
C ARG A 33 -4.79 -1.84 10.28
N ILE A 34 -3.67 -1.26 9.91
CA ILE A 34 -2.71 -1.94 9.03
C ILE A 34 -2.15 -3.09 9.86
N ASN A 35 -2.34 -4.32 9.38
CA ASN A 35 -1.75 -5.51 9.99
C ASN A 35 -0.26 -5.54 9.65
N GLU A 36 0.52 -4.79 10.41
CA GLU A 36 1.98 -4.82 10.36
C GLU A 36 2.49 -5.99 11.20
N ASP A 37 3.64 -6.56 10.85
CA ASP A 37 4.32 -7.52 11.72
C ASP A 37 4.53 -6.81 13.07
N PRO A 38 4.19 -7.44 14.22
CA PRO A 38 4.44 -6.85 15.54
C PRO A 38 5.88 -6.33 15.72
N LYS A 39 6.83 -6.87 14.94
CA LYS A 39 8.23 -6.40 14.90
C LYS A 39 8.39 -5.05 14.19
N ASP A 40 7.77 -4.87 13.03
CA ASP A 40 7.88 -3.65 12.22
C ASP A 40 7.12 -2.49 12.87
N ALA A 41 5.96 -2.79 13.47
CA ALA A 41 5.22 -1.82 14.28
C ALA A 41 6.03 -1.32 15.48
N LEU A 42 6.77 -2.23 16.13
CA LEU A 42 7.63 -1.90 17.28
C LEU A 42 8.86 -1.11 16.85
N LEU A 43 9.51 -1.48 15.75
CA LEU A 43 10.65 -0.74 15.19
C LEU A 43 10.25 0.67 14.77
N ARG A 44 9.10 0.84 14.12
CA ARG A 44 8.57 2.16 13.75
C ARG A 44 8.28 3.01 14.97
N GLN A 45 7.63 2.46 16.00
CA GLN A 45 7.38 3.19 17.26
C GLN A 45 8.68 3.62 17.95
N TYR A 46 9.70 2.76 17.97
CA TYR A 46 11.01 3.14 18.53
C TYR A 46 11.71 4.22 17.70
N GLN A 47 11.66 4.15 16.37
CA GLN A 47 12.22 5.17 15.49
C GLN A 47 11.50 6.52 15.64
N GLU A 48 10.17 6.51 15.70
CA GLU A 48 9.35 7.71 15.95
C GLU A 48 9.68 8.33 17.31
N GLU A 49 9.77 7.53 18.38
CA GLU A 49 10.08 8.06 19.71
C GLU A 49 11.53 8.57 19.82
N ILE A 50 12.51 7.91 19.17
CA ILE A 50 13.89 8.41 19.06
C ILE A 50 13.90 9.75 18.29
N SER A 51 13.17 9.86 17.18
CA SER A 51 13.09 11.09 16.39
C SER A 51 12.49 12.24 17.19
N ARG A 52 11.44 11.94 17.99
CA ARG A 52 10.78 12.90 18.87
C ARG A 52 11.70 13.39 19.97
N LEU A 53 12.42 12.51 20.64
CA LEU A 53 13.37 12.90 21.70
C LEU A 53 14.55 13.69 21.14
N ARG A 54 15.07 13.33 19.96
CA ARG A 54 16.09 14.12 19.25
C ARG A 54 15.59 15.52 18.92
N ALA A 55 14.36 15.65 18.43
CA ALA A 55 13.74 16.95 18.17
C ALA A 55 13.52 17.78 19.46
N MET A 56 13.25 17.14 20.60
CA MET A 56 13.17 17.86 21.89
C MET A 56 14.53 18.41 22.32
N LEU A 57 15.63 17.67 22.11
CA LEU A 57 16.98 18.18 22.34
C LEU A 57 17.32 19.35 21.41
N GLU A 58 17.00 19.23 20.12
CA GLU A 58 17.26 20.28 19.13
C GLU A 58 16.50 21.59 19.43
N ASN A 59 15.21 21.50 19.79
CA ASN A 59 14.43 22.67 20.19
C ASN A 59 14.94 23.33 21.49
N THR A 60 15.50 22.53 22.41
CA THR A 60 16.11 23.05 23.65
C THR A 60 17.38 23.85 23.32
N ASN A 61 18.16 23.37 22.35
CA ASN A 61 19.37 24.04 21.85
C ASN A 61 19.04 25.41 21.22
N ASP A 62 17.97 25.49 20.42
CA ASP A 62 17.55 26.73 19.74
C ASP A 62 16.97 27.81 20.66
N SER A 63 16.32 27.41 21.77
CA SER A 63 15.78 28.36 22.74
C SER A 63 16.88 29.20 23.42
N SER A 64 18.09 28.66 23.54
CA SER A 64 19.24 29.30 24.18
C SER A 64 19.98 30.30 23.27
N THR A 65 19.92 30.12 21.94
CA THR A 65 20.59 31.00 20.95
C THR A 65 19.78 32.26 20.62
N ILE A 66 18.44 32.22 20.74
CA ILE A 66 17.56 33.37 20.46
C ILE A 66 17.84 34.56 21.40
N ASN A 67 18.25 34.32 22.65
CA ASN A 67 18.58 35.40 23.60
C ASN A 67 19.93 36.10 23.32
N LYS A 68 20.84 35.51 22.52
CA LYS A 68 22.14 36.13 22.16
C LYS A 68 22.12 36.84 20.79
N LYS A 69 21.25 36.45 19.84
CA LYS A 69 21.20 37.05 18.50
C LYS A 69 20.72 38.51 18.45
N LYS A 70 20.13 39.07 19.51
CA LYS A 70 19.77 40.51 19.55
C LYS A 70 20.94 41.48 19.78
N LYS A 71 22.18 41.03 20.01
CA LYS A 71 23.31 41.94 20.30
C LYS A 71 24.53 41.87 19.37
N ARG A 72 24.57 41.01 18.35
CA ARG A 72 25.71 40.99 17.41
C ARG A 72 25.26 40.72 15.97
N LYS A 73 25.08 41.78 15.20
CA LYS A 73 25.22 41.74 13.73
C LYS A 73 26.69 42.03 13.42
N LYS A 74 27.44 40.99 13.10
CA LYS A 74 28.43 40.91 12.01
C LYS A 74 29.42 39.77 12.26
N ASP A 75 29.62 39.03 11.16
CA ASP A 75 30.76 38.21 10.79
C ASP A 75 30.87 36.78 11.34
N ASP A 76 30.94 35.88 10.35
CA ASP A 76 31.87 34.74 10.23
C ASP A 76 31.38 33.31 10.51
N ASP A 77 31.76 32.42 9.58
CA ASP A 77 31.51 30.98 9.48
C ASP A 77 32.14 30.22 10.66
N GLY A 78 31.43 30.13 11.78
CA GLY A 78 31.83 29.32 12.93
C GLY A 78 30.91 28.12 13.12
N GLU A 79 31.50 26.93 13.24
CA GLU A 79 30.83 25.68 13.67
C GLU A 79 29.84 25.96 14.81
N GLU A 80 28.61 25.47 14.65
CA GLU A 80 27.59 25.54 15.71
C GLU A 80 28.07 24.77 16.93
N LYS A 81 28.50 25.51 17.95
CA LYS A 81 28.86 24.93 19.26
C LYS A 81 27.70 24.14 19.81
N THR A 82 27.99 22.94 20.29
CA THR A 82 26.96 22.09 20.90
C THR A 82 26.42 22.74 22.18
N HIS A 83 25.17 22.46 22.53
CA HIS A 83 24.52 23.07 23.71
C HIS A 83 25.27 22.76 25.02
N GLU A 84 25.89 21.59 25.12
CA GLU A 84 26.78 21.22 26.23
C GLU A 84 28.00 22.15 26.34
N GLU A 85 28.60 22.55 25.22
CA GLU A 85 29.72 23.51 25.19
C GLU A 85 29.26 24.91 25.62
N MET A 86 28.05 25.33 25.24
CA MET A 86 27.49 26.62 25.66
C MET A 86 27.24 26.68 27.18
N LEU A 87 26.69 25.61 27.77
CA LEU A 87 26.46 25.53 29.21
C LEU A 87 27.79 25.49 30.00
N ASN A 88 28.81 24.80 29.48
CA ASN A 88 30.15 24.77 30.07
C ASN A 88 30.85 26.14 30.03
N GLU A 89 30.70 26.89 28.94
CA GLU A 89 31.20 28.26 28.84
C GLU A 89 30.49 29.21 29.82
N GLU A 90 29.17 29.07 29.99
CA GLU A 90 28.39 29.89 30.93
C GLU A 90 28.80 29.61 32.39
N GLU A 91 28.99 28.35 32.76
CA GLU A 91 29.49 27.95 34.07
C GLU A 91 30.90 28.50 34.34
N ALA A 92 31.82 28.40 33.38
CA ALA A 92 33.17 28.96 33.49
C ALA A 92 33.15 30.49 33.67
N ASN A 93 32.21 31.18 33.02
CA ASN A 93 32.03 32.63 33.18
C ASN A 93 31.46 32.99 34.57
N LEU A 94 30.56 32.18 35.12
CA LEU A 94 30.04 32.36 36.48
C LEU A 94 31.13 32.15 37.54
N ILE A 95 32.00 31.15 37.38
CA ILE A 95 33.14 30.91 38.27
C ILE A 95 34.13 32.09 38.24
N LYS A 96 34.41 32.65 37.05
CA LYS A 96 35.24 33.85 36.92
C LYS A 96 34.60 35.06 37.60
N ARG A 97 33.27 35.20 37.51
CA ARG A 97 32.52 36.30 38.13
C ARG A 97 32.48 36.19 39.65
N GLU A 98 32.30 34.98 40.18
CA GLU A 98 32.38 34.68 41.61
C GLU A 98 33.76 35.02 42.19
N LYS A 99 34.85 34.64 41.49
CA LYS A 99 36.22 34.99 41.91
C LYS A 99 36.47 36.51 41.94
N LYS A 100 35.89 37.27 41.00
CA LYS A 100 35.97 38.74 41.00
C LYS A 100 35.21 39.35 42.17
N VAL A 101 33.96 38.92 42.39
CA VAL A 101 33.11 39.37 43.50
C VAL A 101 33.74 39.03 44.87
N MET A 102 34.55 37.98 44.96
CA MET A 102 35.28 37.62 46.19
C MET A 102 36.53 38.46 46.45
N ASN A 103 37.16 39.01 45.40
CA ASN A 103 38.41 39.78 45.49
C ASN A 103 38.19 41.31 45.56
N ASP A 104 37.05 41.81 45.11
CA ASP A 104 36.72 43.25 45.15
C ASP A 104 36.19 43.67 46.55
N ASP A 105 36.62 44.85 47.04
CA ASP A 105 36.17 45.47 48.30
C ASP A 105 34.77 46.09 48.18
N MET A 106 33.75 45.23 48.19
CA MET A 106 32.34 45.60 48.11
C MET A 106 31.64 45.50 49.48
N PRO A 107 30.59 46.31 49.78
CA PRO A 107 29.83 46.19 51.02
C PRO A 107 29.22 44.80 51.18
N GLU A 108 29.27 44.26 52.41
CA GLU A 108 28.90 42.86 52.71
C GLU A 108 27.48 42.47 52.27
N THR A 109 26.54 43.43 52.25
CA THR A 109 25.15 43.22 51.85
C THR A 109 24.99 42.99 50.35
N GLU A 110 25.73 43.72 49.52
CA GLU A 110 25.71 43.58 48.05
C GLU A 110 26.46 42.33 47.61
N ARG A 111 27.60 42.05 48.25
CA ARG A 111 28.39 40.83 48.02
C ARG A 111 27.56 39.56 48.26
N LYS A 112 26.79 39.51 49.36
CA LYS A 112 25.90 38.37 49.66
C LYS A 112 24.79 38.18 48.62
N ARG A 113 24.19 39.26 48.12
CA ARG A 113 23.15 39.19 47.07
C ARG A 113 23.71 38.65 45.74
N LEU A 114 24.88 39.14 45.33
CA LEU A 114 25.52 38.69 44.09
C LEU A 114 25.96 37.22 44.16
N LEU A 115 26.45 36.77 45.32
CA LEU A 115 26.78 35.36 45.53
C LEU A 115 25.53 34.47 45.46
N GLN A 116 24.41 34.88 46.07
CA GLN A 116 23.14 34.15 45.98
C GLN A 116 22.60 34.09 44.53
N GLU A 117 22.73 35.16 43.76
CA GLU A 117 22.31 35.18 42.34
C GLU A 117 23.18 34.25 41.48
N ILE A 118 24.50 34.24 41.72
CA ILE A 118 25.43 33.33 41.02
C ILE A 118 25.14 31.87 41.39
N GLU A 119 24.87 31.59 42.67
CA GLU A 119 24.56 30.26 43.16
C GLU A 119 23.22 29.74 42.59
N ALA A 120 22.17 30.56 42.57
CA ALA A 120 20.91 30.23 41.93
C ALA A 120 21.06 29.94 40.43
N ARG A 121 21.89 30.72 39.72
CA ARG A 121 22.15 30.51 38.29
C ARG A 121 22.98 29.26 38.01
N LYS A 122 23.95 28.94 38.87
CA LYS A 122 24.69 27.66 38.81
C LYS A 122 23.76 26.46 39.04
N GLN A 123 22.82 26.56 39.99
CA GLN A 123 21.82 25.52 40.24
C GLN A 123 20.92 25.30 39.02
N ALA A 124 20.44 26.38 38.37
CA ALA A 124 19.64 26.27 37.15
C ALA A 124 20.40 25.59 36.00
N ILE A 125 21.67 25.94 35.77
CA ILE A 125 22.51 25.30 34.74
C ILE A 125 22.73 23.81 35.07
N LEU A 126 22.90 23.45 36.34
CA LEU A 126 23.04 22.07 36.76
C LEU A 126 21.77 21.25 36.54
N GLU A 127 20.59 21.83 36.77
CA GLU A 127 19.30 21.20 36.49
C GLU A 127 19.08 21.01 34.98
N GLU A 128 19.44 22.00 34.16
CA GLU A 128 19.38 21.90 32.70
C GLU A 128 20.33 20.82 32.15
N LYS A 129 21.57 20.75 32.67
CA LYS A 129 22.53 19.69 32.31
C LYS A 129 22.00 18.30 32.67
N LYS A 130 21.43 18.13 33.87
CA LYS A 130 20.83 16.86 34.28
C LYS A 130 19.67 16.46 33.37
N ALA A 131 18.79 17.40 33.03
CA ALA A 131 17.68 17.12 32.11
C ALA A 131 18.17 16.75 30.70
N HIS A 132 19.22 17.42 30.21
CA HIS A 132 19.86 17.09 28.93
C HIS A 132 20.50 15.71 28.96
N GLU A 133 21.28 15.38 30.01
CA GLU A 133 21.88 14.06 30.22
C GLU A 133 20.83 12.95 30.35
N GLU A 134 19.70 13.20 31.02
CA GLU A 134 18.61 12.23 31.12
C GLU A 134 17.98 11.93 29.75
N LEU A 135 17.76 12.96 28.93
CA LEU A 135 17.25 12.82 27.57
C LEU A 135 18.25 12.10 26.64
N THR A 136 19.53 12.44 26.70
CA THR A 136 20.57 11.77 25.89
C THR A 136 20.74 10.31 26.31
N ASN A 137 20.74 10.01 27.62
CA ASN A 137 20.76 8.64 28.12
C ASN A 137 19.51 7.86 27.70
N ARG A 138 18.34 8.50 27.66
CA ARG A 138 17.09 7.88 27.19
C ARG A 138 17.17 7.52 25.70
N ILE A 139 17.74 8.40 24.88
CA ILE A 139 17.98 8.17 23.46
C ILE A 139 18.98 7.03 23.27
N GLN A 140 20.14 7.08 23.94
CA GLN A 140 21.14 6.01 23.87
C GLN A 140 20.62 4.66 24.38
N ALA A 141 19.72 4.66 25.38
CA ALA A 141 19.06 3.44 25.85
C ALA A 141 18.07 2.86 24.83
N MET A 142 17.34 3.70 24.08
CA MET A 142 16.48 3.23 22.99
C MET A 142 17.28 2.81 21.76
N GLU A 143 18.32 3.56 21.40
CA GLU A 143 19.24 3.22 20.32
C GLU A 143 20.00 1.93 20.63
N SER A 144 20.46 1.72 21.86
CA SER A 144 21.07 0.45 22.26
C SER A 144 20.06 -0.69 22.35
N LYS A 145 18.76 -0.46 22.56
CA LYS A 145 17.77 -1.54 22.38
C LYS A 145 17.57 -1.88 20.89
N LEU A 146 17.79 -0.91 20.01
CA LEU A 146 17.81 -1.10 18.56
C LEU A 146 19.12 -1.77 18.06
N LEU A 147 20.28 -1.39 18.61
CA LEU A 147 21.62 -1.77 18.19
C LEU A 147 22.21 -2.95 18.99
N ARG A 148 21.95 -3.01 20.30
CA ARG A 148 22.26 -4.14 21.21
C ARG A 148 21.04 -5.05 21.40
N GLY A 149 20.28 -5.29 20.33
CA GLY A 149 19.66 -6.60 20.10
C GLY A 149 20.76 -7.63 19.76
N GLY A 150 21.72 -7.79 20.69
CA GLY A 150 23.08 -8.31 20.49
C GLY A 150 23.24 -9.80 20.20
N LYS A 151 22.26 -10.41 19.53
CA LYS A 151 22.50 -11.53 18.62
C LYS A 151 21.68 -11.24 17.37
N ASN A 152 22.39 -10.72 16.38
CA ASN A 152 21.97 -10.35 15.03
C ASN A 152 20.52 -10.77 14.75
N ILE A 153 19.59 -9.82 14.73
CA ILE A 153 18.22 -10.06 14.24
C ILE A 153 18.29 -10.82 12.91
N ILE A 154 19.29 -10.52 12.08
CA ILE A 154 19.63 -11.18 10.83
C ILE A 154 20.10 -12.65 11.01
N ASP A 155 20.90 -12.96 12.03
CA ASP A 155 21.34 -14.35 12.26
C ASP A 155 20.27 -15.19 12.94
N HIS A 156 19.47 -14.62 13.84
CA HIS A 156 18.33 -15.36 14.40
C HIS A 156 17.25 -15.58 13.35
N THR A 157 17.04 -14.63 12.42
CA THR A 157 16.15 -14.84 11.27
C THR A 157 16.74 -15.84 10.29
N ASN A 158 18.05 -15.83 10.05
CA ASN A 158 18.70 -16.84 9.20
C ASN A 158 18.70 -18.23 9.86
N GLU A 159 18.86 -18.33 11.18
CA GLU A 159 18.76 -19.58 11.92
C GLU A 159 17.31 -20.09 11.95
N GLN A 160 16.33 -19.21 12.14
CA GLN A 160 14.91 -19.57 12.07
C GLN A 160 14.50 -19.96 10.64
N GLN A 161 14.97 -19.25 9.62
CA GLN A 161 14.76 -19.61 8.21
C GLN A 161 15.43 -20.94 7.88
N LYS A 162 16.68 -21.16 8.29
CA LYS A 162 17.33 -22.48 8.15
C LYS A 162 16.59 -23.58 8.89
N ALA A 163 16.07 -23.31 10.08
CA ALA A 163 15.29 -24.28 10.85
C ALA A 163 13.93 -24.58 10.18
N LEU A 164 13.29 -23.57 9.58
CA LEU A 164 12.06 -23.73 8.80
C LEU A 164 12.34 -24.51 7.51
N GLU A 165 13.40 -24.17 6.77
CA GLU A 165 13.83 -24.89 5.59
C GLU A 165 14.14 -26.36 5.93
N GLN A 166 14.90 -26.61 7.00
CA GLN A 166 15.15 -27.97 7.50
C GLN A 166 13.85 -28.71 7.82
N ARG A 167 12.88 -28.07 8.48
CA ARG A 167 11.56 -28.67 8.73
C ARG A 167 10.77 -28.92 7.46
N THR A 168 10.82 -28.03 6.47
CA THR A 168 10.13 -28.26 5.18
C THR A 168 10.76 -29.41 4.40
N ILE A 169 12.08 -29.53 4.44
CA ILE A 169 12.82 -30.66 3.85
C ILE A 169 12.42 -31.95 4.57
N GLU A 170 12.36 -31.96 5.89
CA GLU A 170 11.93 -33.12 6.68
C GLU A 170 10.47 -33.51 6.38
N ILE A 171 9.56 -32.53 6.27
CA ILE A 171 8.16 -32.76 5.88
C ILE A 171 8.08 -33.34 4.47
N ASN A 172 8.85 -32.82 3.52
CA ASN A 172 8.87 -33.30 2.15
C ASN A 172 9.44 -34.72 2.05
N GLU A 173 10.49 -35.03 2.81
CA GLU A 173 11.00 -36.40 2.91
C GLU A 173 9.98 -37.34 3.54
N ARG A 174 9.27 -36.90 4.58
CA ARG A 174 8.21 -37.67 5.23
C ARG A 174 7.06 -37.94 4.26
N LYS A 175 6.62 -36.94 3.49
CA LYS A 175 5.62 -37.10 2.42
C LYS A 175 6.09 -38.05 1.33
N ARG A 176 7.36 -37.96 0.91
CA ARG A 176 7.93 -38.86 -0.10
C ARG A 176 7.99 -40.31 0.38
N LYS A 177 8.41 -40.53 1.64
CA LYS A 177 8.40 -41.85 2.29
C LYS A 177 6.99 -42.39 2.45
N GLU A 178 6.02 -41.56 2.83
CA GLU A 178 4.62 -41.94 2.93
C GLU A 178 4.06 -42.39 1.57
N LEU A 179 4.36 -41.64 0.50
CA LEU A 179 3.94 -41.98 -0.86
C LEU A 179 4.58 -43.29 -1.34
N GLN A 180 5.87 -43.50 -1.07
CA GLN A 180 6.56 -44.78 -1.34
C GLN A 180 5.96 -45.94 -0.53
N MET A 181 5.68 -45.74 0.76
CA MET A 181 5.05 -46.75 1.60
C MET A 181 3.64 -47.10 1.12
N ARG A 182 2.88 -46.11 0.66
CA ARG A 182 1.55 -46.31 0.09
C ARG A 182 1.60 -47.12 -1.21
N GLN A 183 2.54 -46.81 -2.10
CA GLN A 183 2.78 -47.61 -3.31
C GLN A 183 3.21 -49.05 -2.97
N MET A 184 4.08 -49.22 -1.99
CA MET A 184 4.51 -50.54 -1.54
C MET A 184 3.40 -51.34 -0.88
N LEU A 185 2.51 -50.68 -0.12
CA LEU A 185 1.31 -51.30 0.44
C LEU A 185 0.36 -51.73 -0.68
N GLU A 186 0.14 -50.90 -1.69
CA GLU A 186 -0.69 -51.24 -2.85
C GLU A 186 -0.13 -52.45 -3.62
N ILE A 187 1.18 -52.47 -3.91
CA ILE A 187 1.85 -53.61 -4.56
C ILE A 187 1.78 -54.87 -3.67
N LYS A 188 1.93 -54.72 -2.36
CA LYS A 188 1.78 -55.83 -1.40
C LYS A 188 0.34 -56.33 -1.33
N GLU A 189 -0.66 -55.46 -1.38
CA GLU A 189 -2.07 -55.83 -1.42
C GLU A 189 -2.39 -56.57 -2.72
N ASP A 190 -1.92 -56.06 -3.87
CA ASP A 190 -2.10 -56.70 -5.17
C ASP A 190 -1.41 -58.08 -5.24
N SER A 191 -0.18 -58.21 -4.70
CA SER A 191 0.54 -59.49 -4.65
C SER A 191 -0.05 -60.48 -3.64
N MET A 192 -0.50 -60.00 -2.47
CA MET A 192 -1.19 -60.84 -1.47
C MET A 192 -2.57 -61.30 -1.95
N GLU A 193 -3.30 -60.47 -2.71
CA GLU A 193 -4.55 -60.86 -3.37
C GLU A 193 -4.30 -61.93 -4.44
N GLY A 194 -3.17 -61.92 -5.15
CA GLY A 194 -2.81 -62.95 -6.12
C GLY A 194 -2.42 -64.31 -5.50
N ILE A 195 -1.80 -64.33 -4.32
CA ILE A 195 -1.35 -65.56 -3.64
C ILE A 195 -2.49 -66.25 -2.86
N ARG A 196 -3.52 -65.50 -2.43
CA ARG A 196 -4.69 -66.04 -1.72
C ARG A 196 -5.72 -66.74 -2.61
N GLU A 197 -5.48 -66.88 -3.91
CA GLU A 197 -6.42 -67.50 -4.85
C GLU A 197 -6.36 -69.04 -4.89
N THR A 198 -5.97 -69.72 -3.80
CA THR A 198 -6.20 -71.16 -3.64
C THR A 198 -7.61 -71.39 -3.11
N TYR A 199 -8.58 -71.45 -4.02
CA TYR A 199 -9.99 -71.68 -3.68
C TYR A 199 -10.25 -73.15 -3.34
N ALA A 200 -10.94 -73.42 -2.23
CA ALA A 200 -11.30 -74.78 -1.83
C ALA A 200 -12.57 -75.29 -2.54
N SER A 201 -13.33 -74.41 -3.20
CA SER A 201 -14.57 -74.73 -3.91
C SER A 201 -14.83 -73.75 -5.06
N LEU A 202 -15.46 -74.24 -6.13
CA LEU A 202 -15.85 -73.43 -7.30
C LEU A 202 -16.78 -72.26 -6.91
N GLN A 203 -17.66 -72.44 -5.92
CA GLN A 203 -18.52 -71.37 -5.41
C GLN A 203 -17.71 -70.24 -4.75
N GLN A 204 -16.68 -70.61 -3.98
CA GLN A 204 -15.80 -69.64 -3.33
C GLN A 204 -14.97 -68.85 -4.34
N GLU A 205 -14.54 -69.49 -5.43
CA GLU A 205 -13.86 -68.84 -6.55
C GLU A 205 -14.78 -67.83 -7.26
N ILE A 206 -16.04 -68.21 -7.52
CA ILE A 206 -17.04 -67.33 -8.14
C ILE A 206 -17.31 -66.12 -7.25
N GLU A 207 -17.46 -66.31 -5.93
CA GLU A 207 -17.67 -65.21 -4.99
C GLU A 207 -16.45 -64.27 -4.90
N ALA A 208 -15.24 -64.82 -4.86
CA ALA A 208 -14.01 -64.03 -4.84
C ALA A 208 -13.82 -63.23 -6.14
N LYS A 209 -14.03 -63.86 -7.31
CA LYS A 209 -14.01 -63.19 -8.61
C LYS A 209 -15.10 -62.11 -8.71
N ASN A 210 -16.31 -62.37 -8.23
CA ASN A 210 -17.39 -61.37 -8.17
C ASN A 210 -17.01 -60.17 -7.29
N ASN A 211 -16.37 -60.41 -6.15
CA ASN A 211 -15.90 -59.34 -5.27
C ASN A 211 -14.76 -58.53 -5.92
N LYS A 212 -13.84 -59.20 -6.63
CA LYS A 212 -12.76 -58.54 -7.39
C LYS A 212 -13.32 -57.68 -8.52
N VAL A 213 -14.31 -58.19 -9.26
CA VAL A 213 -15.03 -57.42 -10.29
C VAL A 213 -15.73 -56.22 -9.67
N LYS A 214 -16.40 -56.36 -8.52
CA LYS A 214 -17.03 -55.23 -7.81
C LYS A 214 -16.01 -54.17 -7.40
N LYS A 215 -14.86 -54.57 -6.83
CA LYS A 215 -13.76 -53.65 -6.45
C LYS A 215 -13.21 -52.91 -7.67
N LEU A 216 -12.91 -53.62 -8.76
CA LEU A 216 -12.41 -53.04 -10.00
C LEU A 216 -13.44 -52.09 -10.62
N TYR A 217 -14.72 -52.45 -10.59
CA TYR A 217 -15.80 -51.58 -11.06
C TYR A 217 -15.91 -50.31 -10.22
N GLN A 218 -15.76 -50.39 -8.90
CA GLN A 218 -15.73 -49.22 -8.02
C GLN A 218 -14.53 -48.31 -8.30
N LYS A 219 -13.31 -48.88 -8.45
CA LYS A 219 -12.10 -48.11 -8.83
C LYS A 219 -12.27 -47.45 -10.20
N LEU A 220 -12.84 -48.16 -11.18
CA LEU A 220 -13.11 -47.60 -12.50
C LEU A 220 -14.14 -46.46 -12.42
N GLN A 221 -15.18 -46.62 -11.59
CA GLN A 221 -16.18 -45.58 -11.39
C GLN A 221 -15.60 -44.34 -10.70
N SER A 222 -14.71 -44.49 -9.71
CA SER A 222 -14.04 -43.35 -9.07
C SER A 222 -13.13 -42.62 -10.04
N ILE A 223 -12.31 -43.34 -10.81
CA ILE A 223 -11.44 -42.73 -11.84
C ILE A 223 -12.27 -42.00 -12.89
N ARG A 224 -13.40 -42.57 -13.33
CA ARG A 224 -14.31 -41.87 -14.27
C ARG A 224 -14.86 -40.58 -13.69
N GLN A 225 -15.18 -40.56 -12.40
CA GLN A 225 -15.63 -39.37 -11.72
C GLN A 225 -14.51 -38.34 -11.59
N GLU A 226 -13.29 -38.76 -11.21
CA GLU A 226 -12.11 -37.87 -11.16
C GLU A 226 -11.80 -37.25 -12.53
N VAL A 227 -11.88 -38.03 -13.62
CA VAL A 227 -11.73 -37.50 -14.98
C VAL A 227 -12.83 -36.48 -15.29
N GLN A 228 -14.08 -36.74 -14.88
CA GLN A 228 -15.15 -35.77 -15.08
C GLN A 228 -14.89 -34.48 -14.29
N ASP A 229 -14.60 -34.58 -12.99
CA ASP A 229 -14.35 -33.44 -12.12
C ASP A 229 -13.16 -32.60 -12.64
N THR A 230 -12.06 -33.24 -13.06
CA THR A 230 -10.92 -32.55 -13.67
C THR A 230 -11.26 -31.85 -14.98
N THR A 231 -12.08 -32.47 -15.84
CA THR A 231 -12.55 -31.81 -17.07
C THR A 231 -13.48 -30.64 -16.80
N GLU A 232 -14.32 -30.70 -15.76
CA GLU A 232 -15.19 -29.60 -15.37
C GLU A 232 -14.37 -28.41 -14.84
N ASN A 233 -13.37 -28.68 -14.00
CA ASN A 233 -12.43 -27.66 -13.51
C ASN A 233 -11.67 -27.00 -14.66
N PHE A 234 -11.07 -27.80 -15.57
CA PHE A 234 -10.38 -27.26 -16.74
C PHE A 234 -11.28 -26.37 -17.61
N ASN A 235 -12.55 -26.76 -17.79
CA ASN A 235 -13.51 -25.96 -18.54
C ASN A 235 -13.95 -24.70 -17.79
N ALA A 236 -13.94 -24.69 -16.46
CA ALA A 236 -14.16 -23.49 -15.66
C ALA A 236 -13.00 -22.51 -15.84
N ASP A 237 -11.76 -22.97 -15.60
CA ASP A 237 -10.54 -22.17 -15.76
C ASP A 237 -10.44 -21.57 -17.17
N ARG A 238 -10.75 -22.37 -18.20
CA ARG A 238 -10.74 -21.90 -19.59
C ARG A 238 -11.75 -20.78 -19.82
N ARG A 239 -12.96 -20.88 -19.26
CA ARG A 239 -13.99 -19.85 -19.39
C ARG A 239 -13.57 -18.56 -18.68
N GLU A 240 -12.99 -18.68 -17.49
CA GLU A 240 -12.47 -17.52 -16.76
C GLU A 240 -11.38 -16.82 -17.57
N LEU A 241 -10.41 -17.56 -18.11
CA LEU A 241 -9.36 -16.99 -18.97
C LEU A 241 -9.93 -16.32 -20.23
N GLU A 242 -10.93 -16.93 -20.86
CA GLU A 242 -11.64 -16.34 -22.00
C GLU A 242 -12.35 -15.03 -21.61
N ASP A 243 -12.99 -14.97 -20.45
CA ASP A 243 -13.67 -13.77 -19.94
C ASP A 243 -12.67 -12.64 -19.62
N HIS A 244 -11.54 -12.96 -18.96
CA HIS A 244 -10.45 -12.01 -18.72
C HIS A 244 -9.87 -11.48 -20.02
N HIS A 245 -9.62 -12.36 -21.00
CA HIS A 245 -9.14 -11.97 -22.32
C HIS A 245 -10.13 -11.03 -23.04
N ASN A 246 -11.43 -11.33 -22.98
CA ASN A 246 -12.47 -10.51 -23.59
C ASN A 246 -12.59 -9.13 -22.91
N ALA A 247 -12.45 -9.06 -21.59
CA ALA A 247 -12.43 -7.80 -20.85
C ALA A 247 -11.22 -6.93 -21.25
N LEU A 248 -10.02 -7.50 -21.26
CA LEU A 248 -8.81 -6.80 -21.71
C LEU A 248 -8.91 -6.34 -23.17
N LEU A 249 -9.46 -7.18 -24.06
CA LEU A 249 -9.69 -6.79 -25.45
C LEU A 249 -10.69 -5.64 -25.58
N LYS A 250 -11.71 -5.58 -24.73
CA LYS A 250 -12.67 -4.48 -24.72
C LYS A 250 -12.00 -3.18 -24.31
N ASP A 251 -11.19 -3.21 -23.25
CA ASP A 251 -10.46 -2.04 -22.77
C ASP A 251 -9.41 -1.57 -23.78
N TYR A 252 -8.67 -2.51 -24.38
CA TYR A 252 -7.72 -2.22 -25.45
C TYR A 252 -8.40 -1.55 -26.67
N LYS A 253 -9.54 -2.08 -27.10
CA LYS A 253 -10.33 -1.49 -28.20
C LYS A 253 -10.85 -0.10 -27.84
N LEU A 254 -11.28 0.11 -26.59
CA LEU A 254 -11.70 1.43 -26.12
C LEU A 254 -10.54 2.43 -26.18
N GLN A 255 -9.36 2.05 -25.71
CA GLN A 255 -8.16 2.89 -25.76
C GLN A 255 -7.77 3.24 -27.20
N LEU A 256 -7.78 2.26 -28.11
CA LEU A 256 -7.54 2.50 -29.54
C LEU A 256 -8.55 3.48 -30.13
N LEU A 257 -9.84 3.33 -29.80
CA LEU A 257 -10.89 4.23 -30.27
C LEU A 257 -10.68 5.66 -29.76
N ILE A 258 -10.26 5.82 -28.50
CA ILE A 258 -9.91 7.14 -27.94
C ILE A 258 -8.72 7.73 -28.71
N ILE A 259 -7.67 6.95 -28.96
CA ILE A 259 -6.48 7.39 -29.71
C ILE A 259 -6.89 7.82 -31.13
N ASP A 260 -7.72 7.04 -31.81
CA ASP A 260 -8.14 7.33 -33.19
C ASP A 260 -9.02 8.58 -33.32
N ASN A 261 -9.88 8.85 -32.33
CA ASN A 261 -10.82 9.97 -32.40
C ASN A 261 -10.28 11.28 -31.79
N PHE A 262 -9.45 11.20 -30.74
CA PHE A 262 -9.04 12.38 -29.98
C PHE A 262 -7.58 12.80 -30.19
N ILE A 263 -6.71 11.93 -30.73
CA ILE A 263 -5.29 12.23 -30.92
C ILE A 263 -5.00 12.45 -32.41
N PRO A 264 -4.49 13.64 -32.81
CA PRO A 264 -4.05 13.87 -34.18
C PRO A 264 -3.06 12.81 -34.66
N PRO A 265 -3.16 12.35 -35.92
CA PRO A 265 -2.32 11.27 -36.43
C PRO A 265 -0.83 11.62 -36.44
N GLU A 266 -0.48 12.91 -36.50
CA GLU A 266 0.90 13.40 -36.43
C GLU A 266 1.50 13.23 -35.03
N GLU A 267 0.76 13.59 -33.98
CA GLU A 267 1.20 13.41 -32.59
C GLU A 267 1.34 11.93 -32.23
N ARG A 268 0.39 11.10 -32.67
CA ARG A 268 0.49 9.65 -32.51
C ARG A 268 1.77 9.09 -33.12
N LYS A 269 2.11 9.47 -34.35
CA LYS A 269 3.36 9.04 -35.00
C LYS A 269 4.58 9.51 -34.20
N ARG A 270 4.60 10.78 -33.81
CA ARG A 270 5.68 11.38 -33.01
C ARG A 270 5.87 10.68 -31.66
N ILE A 271 4.79 10.29 -30.99
CA ILE A 271 4.83 9.55 -29.73
C ILE A 271 5.35 8.13 -29.98
N SER A 272 4.79 7.42 -30.97
CA SER A 272 5.20 6.04 -31.29
C SER A 272 6.67 5.89 -31.67
N SER A 273 7.27 6.90 -32.32
CA SER A 273 8.70 6.87 -32.67
C SER A 273 9.64 7.14 -31.50
N ARG A 274 9.11 7.69 -30.39
CA ARG A 274 9.89 8.03 -29.18
C ARG A 274 9.71 7.02 -28.06
N LEU A 275 8.67 6.19 -28.15
CA LEU A 275 8.34 5.15 -27.19
C LEU A 275 9.29 3.97 -27.42
N PHE A 276 10.04 3.58 -26.39
CA PHE A 276 10.82 2.35 -26.38
C PHE A 276 10.51 1.57 -25.11
N TYR A 277 10.61 0.25 -25.21
CA TYR A 277 10.41 -0.63 -24.07
C TYR A 277 11.75 -0.82 -23.37
N ASP A 278 11.77 -0.61 -22.05
CA ASP A 278 12.93 -0.86 -21.21
C ASP A 278 12.76 -2.22 -20.51
N ASP A 279 13.52 -3.22 -20.96
CA ASP A 279 13.46 -4.59 -20.43
C ASP A 279 13.97 -4.68 -18.97
N GLU A 280 14.80 -3.75 -18.50
CA GLU A 280 15.33 -3.77 -17.13
C GLU A 280 14.30 -3.29 -16.09
N GLU A 281 13.47 -2.31 -16.48
CA GLU A 281 12.43 -1.73 -15.63
C GLU A 281 11.02 -2.25 -15.93
N ASP A 282 10.86 -3.08 -16.97
CA ASP A 282 9.59 -3.64 -17.43
C ASP A 282 8.54 -2.53 -17.73
N ALA A 283 9.01 -1.43 -18.34
CA ALA A 283 8.22 -0.21 -18.52
C ALA A 283 8.47 0.47 -19.88
N TRP A 284 7.43 1.06 -20.45
CA TRP A 284 7.55 1.91 -21.63
C TRP A 284 8.10 3.29 -21.24
N LYS A 285 9.26 3.64 -21.79
CA LYS A 285 9.90 4.96 -21.63
C LYS A 285 9.79 5.79 -22.90
N MET A 286 9.82 7.11 -22.73
CA MET A 286 9.74 8.09 -23.81
C MET A 286 11.04 8.88 -23.90
N MET A 287 11.65 8.92 -25.09
CA MET A 287 12.84 9.75 -25.31
C MET A 287 12.52 11.24 -25.09
N PRO A 288 13.40 12.03 -24.43
CA PRO A 288 13.23 13.47 -24.23
C PRO A 288 13.09 14.21 -25.56
N GLU A 289 12.33 15.31 -25.56
CA GLU A 289 12.19 16.14 -26.76
C GLU A 289 13.47 16.96 -26.95
N SER A 290 14.07 16.89 -28.13
CA SER A 290 15.27 17.66 -28.47
C SER A 290 15.02 19.18 -28.52
N GLU A 291 13.75 19.60 -28.66
CA GLU A 291 13.36 21.00 -28.58
C GLU A 291 12.45 21.25 -27.36
N PRO A 292 12.75 22.24 -26.50
CA PRO A 292 11.82 22.64 -25.46
C PRO A 292 10.56 23.20 -26.12
N THR A 293 9.40 22.60 -25.83
CA THR A 293 8.08 23.14 -26.18
C THR A 293 8.07 24.63 -25.89
N LYS A 294 7.99 25.45 -26.93
CA LYS A 294 7.78 26.90 -26.80
C LYS A 294 6.41 27.09 -26.16
N VAL A 295 6.37 27.16 -24.84
CA VAL A 295 5.18 27.60 -24.12
C VAL A 295 4.93 29.02 -24.59
N LEU A 296 3.88 29.20 -25.41
CA LEU A 296 3.45 30.53 -25.82
C LEU A 296 3.15 31.30 -24.54
N GLY A 297 4.03 32.24 -24.18
CA GLY A 297 3.77 33.17 -23.09
C GLY A 297 2.44 33.86 -23.35
N ARG A 298 1.60 33.98 -22.32
CA ARG A 298 0.28 34.61 -22.44
C ARG A 298 0.41 35.93 -23.19
N MET A 299 -0.24 36.05 -24.35
CA MET A 299 -0.22 37.27 -25.17
C MET A 299 -0.76 38.43 -24.33
N LYS A 300 0.08 39.45 -24.11
CA LYS A 300 -0.31 40.70 -23.43
C LYS A 300 -0.66 41.72 -24.52
N SER A 301 -1.90 42.21 -24.54
CA SER A 301 -2.34 43.18 -25.55
C SER A 301 -1.81 44.60 -25.32
N ASN A 302 -1.35 44.94 -24.11
CA ASN A 302 -0.69 46.20 -23.80
C ASN A 302 0.18 46.05 -22.53
N PRO A 303 1.47 46.45 -22.52
CA PRO A 303 2.34 46.28 -21.34
C PRO A 303 1.89 47.04 -20.09
N GLY A 304 1.06 48.08 -20.24
CA GLY A 304 0.62 48.94 -19.14
C GLY A 304 -0.70 48.54 -18.46
N GLU A 305 -1.47 47.60 -19.01
CA GLU A 305 -2.79 47.22 -18.47
C GLU A 305 -2.79 45.76 -18.00
N ARG A 306 -3.32 45.52 -16.78
CA ARG A 306 -3.36 44.17 -16.17
C ARG A 306 -4.24 43.18 -16.94
N ARG A 307 -5.16 43.66 -17.79
CA ARG A 307 -6.11 42.85 -18.58
C ARG A 307 -6.35 43.49 -19.96
N PRO A 308 -6.66 42.69 -20.99
CA PRO A 308 -7.11 43.22 -22.28
C PRO A 308 -8.45 43.97 -22.11
N LEU A 309 -8.47 45.26 -22.41
CA LEU A 309 -9.68 46.09 -22.44
C LEU A 309 -10.00 46.52 -23.88
N THR A 310 -11.29 46.54 -24.21
CA THR A 310 -11.77 47.08 -25.50
C THR A 310 -11.67 48.60 -25.51
N GLU A 311 -11.53 49.19 -26.70
CA GLU A 311 -11.43 50.65 -26.87
C GLU A 311 -12.68 51.38 -26.34
N TYR A 312 -13.86 50.80 -26.53
CA TYR A 312 -15.11 51.27 -25.94
C TYR A 312 -15.08 51.32 -24.40
N ALA A 313 -14.47 50.32 -23.75
CA ALA A 313 -14.33 50.31 -22.30
C ALA A 313 -13.36 51.40 -21.82
N LYS A 314 -12.34 51.76 -22.62
CA LYS A 314 -11.41 52.85 -22.31
C LYS A 314 -12.08 54.22 -22.39
N THR A 315 -12.81 54.48 -23.46
CA THR A 315 -13.54 55.75 -23.62
C THR A 315 -14.64 55.88 -22.57
N ALA A 316 -15.39 54.81 -22.30
CA ALA A 316 -16.40 54.81 -21.25
C ALA A 316 -15.83 55.04 -19.84
N ARG A 317 -14.59 54.60 -19.57
CA ARG A 317 -13.85 54.88 -18.32
C ARG A 317 -13.46 56.36 -18.21
N GLU A 318 -13.04 56.98 -19.30
CA GLU A 318 -12.65 58.40 -19.33
C GLU A 318 -13.86 59.34 -19.21
N ILE A 319 -15.03 58.90 -19.70
CA ILE A 319 -16.24 59.73 -19.77
C ILE A 319 -17.09 59.65 -18.48
N GLY A 320 -16.97 58.61 -17.64
CA GLY A 320 -17.84 58.52 -16.46
C GLY A 320 -17.35 57.64 -15.31
N LEU A 321 -17.90 57.89 -14.11
CA LEU A 321 -17.68 57.13 -12.87
C LEU A 321 -18.24 55.69 -12.88
N ASN A 322 -18.62 55.15 -14.04
CA ASN A 322 -19.21 53.82 -14.13
C ASN A 322 -18.16 52.74 -13.83
N TYR A 323 -18.23 52.19 -12.62
CA TYR A 323 -17.34 51.14 -12.13
C TYR A 323 -17.35 49.87 -13.00
N ARG A 324 -18.38 49.68 -13.83
CA ARG A 324 -18.51 48.58 -14.80
C ARG A 324 -17.31 48.47 -15.77
N TYR A 325 -16.66 49.58 -16.11
CA TYR A 325 -15.54 49.61 -17.06
C TYR A 325 -14.18 49.87 -16.38
N LYS A 326 -14.14 49.90 -15.05
CA LYS A 326 -12.87 50.00 -14.32
C LYS A 326 -12.23 48.61 -14.25
N GLY A 327 -10.93 48.54 -14.55
CA GLY A 327 -10.15 47.30 -14.52
C GLY A 327 -9.81 46.80 -13.12
N GLU A 328 -10.32 47.45 -12.09
CA GLU A 328 -10.15 47.08 -10.68
C GLU A 328 -11.44 46.41 -10.22
N ASN A 329 -11.31 45.17 -9.77
CA ASN A 329 -12.41 44.33 -9.32
C ASN A 329 -13.24 45.08 -8.27
N ILE A 330 -14.52 45.33 -8.55
CA ILE A 330 -15.49 45.67 -7.51
C ILE A 330 -15.76 44.38 -6.75
N LEU A 331 -15.60 44.43 -5.42
CA LEU A 331 -15.64 43.36 -4.41
C LEU A 331 -14.24 42.81 -4.03
N GLU A 332 -13.64 43.44 -3.02
CA GLU A 332 -12.77 42.73 -2.08
C GLU A 332 -13.64 41.73 -1.32
N LEU A 333 -13.64 40.48 -1.77
CA LEU A 333 -13.90 39.35 -0.87
C LEU A 333 -12.59 39.04 -0.15
N ASP A 334 -12.68 38.68 1.13
CA ASP A 334 -11.54 38.35 1.98
C ASP A 334 -10.47 37.58 1.20
N LEU A 335 -9.24 38.09 1.24
CA LEU A 335 -8.08 37.51 0.58
C LEU A 335 -8.03 36.00 0.85
N GLU A 336 -8.11 35.22 -0.22
CA GLU A 336 -7.71 33.82 -0.22
C GLU A 336 -6.33 33.74 0.46
N TYR A 337 -6.27 32.99 1.56
CA TYR A 337 -5.06 32.86 2.37
C TYR A 337 -3.84 32.52 1.49
N PRO A 338 -2.63 32.99 1.84
CA PRO A 338 -1.43 32.65 1.09
C PRO A 338 -1.34 31.14 0.90
N SER A 339 -1.07 30.74 -0.35
CA SER A 339 -0.91 29.33 -0.70
C SER A 339 0.02 28.66 0.30
N ARG A 340 -0.49 27.57 0.88
CA ARG A 340 0.19 26.68 1.82
C ARG A 340 1.69 26.61 1.56
N SER A 341 2.49 27.12 2.50
CA SER A 341 3.96 27.10 2.45
C SER A 341 4.54 25.74 2.83
N THR A 342 3.69 24.79 3.25
CA THR A 342 4.08 23.40 3.47
C THR A 342 3.90 22.62 2.18
N LYS A 343 5.01 22.09 1.66
CA LYS A 343 4.98 21.04 0.64
C LYS A 343 4.44 19.78 1.33
N ASP A 344 3.43 19.13 0.76
CA ASP A 344 3.08 17.78 1.21
C ASP A 344 4.32 16.91 1.15
N TYR A 345 4.53 16.11 2.21
CA TYR A 345 5.61 15.12 2.23
C TYR A 345 5.41 14.17 1.06
N GLN A 346 6.18 14.38 0.00
CA GLN A 346 6.43 13.34 -1.00
C GLN A 346 7.49 12.45 -0.37
N GLY A 347 7.03 11.32 0.19
CA GLY A 347 7.93 10.25 0.58
C GLY A 347 8.83 9.86 -0.60
N PRO A 348 9.96 9.20 -0.31
CA PRO A 348 10.86 8.71 -1.37
C PRO A 348 10.05 7.95 -2.42
N ALA A 349 10.38 8.14 -3.70
CA ALA A 349 9.75 7.41 -4.80
C ALA A 349 10.04 5.92 -4.62
N VAL A 350 9.11 5.24 -3.95
CA VAL A 350 9.12 3.80 -3.78
C VAL A 350 9.00 3.21 -5.18
N ALA A 351 9.92 2.31 -5.54
CA ALA A 351 9.92 1.68 -6.86
C ALA A 351 8.53 1.08 -7.16
N PRO A 352 8.00 1.19 -8.40
CA PRO A 352 6.63 0.77 -8.73
C PRO A 352 6.31 -0.68 -8.35
N SER A 353 7.33 -1.54 -8.36
CA SER A 353 7.27 -2.93 -7.88
C SER A 353 6.86 -3.05 -6.41
N VAL A 354 7.38 -2.18 -5.53
CA VAL A 354 7.06 -2.18 -4.10
C VAL A 354 5.69 -1.55 -3.82
N LEU A 355 5.27 -0.56 -4.64
CA LEU A 355 3.90 -0.03 -4.62
C LEU A 355 2.87 -1.05 -5.12
N SER A 356 3.17 -1.83 -6.16
CA SER A 356 2.31 -2.89 -6.68
C SER A 356 2.24 -4.11 -5.76
N ALA A 357 3.32 -4.44 -5.04
CA ALA A 357 3.30 -5.50 -4.03
C ALA A 357 2.46 -5.09 -2.81
N LEU A 358 2.52 -3.82 -2.40
CA LEU A 358 1.64 -3.25 -1.37
C LEU A 358 0.17 -3.18 -1.84
N GLU A 359 -0.09 -2.82 -3.11
CA GLU A 359 -1.44 -2.73 -3.69
C GLU A 359 -2.07 -4.12 -3.95
N ALA A 360 -1.25 -5.13 -4.28
CA ALA A 360 -1.67 -6.54 -4.38
C ALA A 360 -1.95 -7.17 -3.01
N ALA A 361 -1.19 -6.82 -1.96
CA ALA A 361 -1.49 -7.22 -0.59
C ALA A 361 -2.75 -6.53 -0.01
N LEU A 362 -3.19 -5.42 -0.61
CA LEU A 362 -4.38 -4.65 -0.24
C LEU A 362 -5.66 -5.06 -1.01
N LYS A 363 -5.54 -5.79 -2.12
CA LYS A 363 -6.67 -6.45 -2.79
C LYS A 363 -6.88 -7.83 -2.16
N GLY A 364 -7.65 -7.87 -1.08
CA GLY A 364 -7.98 -9.10 -0.37
C GLY A 364 -8.57 -10.17 -1.31
N GLU A 365 -8.00 -11.37 -1.26
CA GLU A 365 -8.65 -12.57 -1.76
C GLU A 365 -9.90 -12.84 -0.91
N GLU A 366 -11.04 -12.98 -1.59
CA GLU A 366 -12.30 -13.40 -0.98
C GLU A 366 -12.18 -14.83 -0.45
N ASP A 367 -12.63 -15.03 0.78
CA ASP A 367 -12.60 -16.29 1.52
C ASP A 367 -13.24 -17.45 0.74
N ILE A 368 -12.45 -18.50 0.44
CA ILE A 368 -12.98 -19.82 0.11
C ILE A 368 -13.10 -20.60 1.42
N ASP A 369 -14.32 -20.65 1.96
CA ASP A 369 -14.68 -21.52 3.09
C ASP A 369 -14.62 -23.00 2.65
N VAL A 370 -13.65 -23.74 3.16
CA VAL A 370 -13.62 -25.21 3.11
C VAL A 370 -13.93 -25.75 4.50
N ASP A 371 -15.22 -25.99 4.77
CA ASP A 371 -15.66 -26.70 5.97
C ASP A 371 -15.43 -28.20 5.82
N ALA A 372 -14.66 -28.78 6.74
CA ALA A 372 -14.31 -30.17 6.82
C ALA A 372 -14.96 -30.82 8.05
N SER A 373 -16.14 -31.41 7.87
CA SER A 373 -16.73 -32.32 8.85
C SER A 373 -17.46 -33.50 8.20
N PRO A 374 -17.41 -34.74 8.77
CA PRO A 374 -17.82 -35.95 8.09
C PRO A 374 -19.30 -36.32 8.32
N SER A 375 -20.02 -36.48 7.21
CA SER A 375 -21.09 -37.46 6.89
C SER A 375 -22.13 -37.88 7.95
N ILE A 376 -23.44 -37.78 7.62
CA ILE A 376 -24.37 -38.91 7.36
C ILE A 376 -25.87 -38.47 7.30
N ASN A 377 -26.60 -39.14 6.39
CA ASN A 377 -28.07 -39.25 6.20
C ASN A 377 -28.83 -38.32 5.22
N ARG A 378 -28.97 -38.87 3.99
CA ARG A 378 -29.96 -38.68 2.90
C ARG A 378 -31.44 -38.65 3.35
N PRO A 379 -32.47 -38.37 2.49
CA PRO A 379 -32.48 -38.35 1.01
C PRO A 379 -33.22 -37.21 0.26
N LYS A 380 -32.67 -36.94 -0.94
CA LYS A 380 -33.26 -36.60 -2.25
C LYS A 380 -34.79 -36.45 -2.40
N ARG A 381 -35.17 -35.41 -3.16
CA ARG A 381 -35.80 -35.40 -4.52
C ARG A 381 -36.46 -34.03 -4.69
N GLY A 382 -36.44 -33.29 -5.78
CA GLY A 382 -36.16 -33.48 -7.21
C GLY A 382 -36.55 -32.12 -7.84
N VAL A 383 -36.14 -31.67 -9.02
CA VAL A 383 -36.35 -32.24 -10.35
C VAL A 383 -36.51 -31.01 -11.27
N LYS A 384 -35.75 -31.01 -12.37
CA LYS A 384 -36.09 -30.51 -13.73
C LYS A 384 -36.37 -29.01 -13.98
N SER A 385 -35.39 -28.39 -14.65
CA SER A 385 -35.40 -28.07 -16.09
C SER A 385 -36.75 -28.14 -16.86
N ALA A 386 -37.16 -26.98 -17.40
CA ALA A 386 -37.80 -26.79 -18.71
C ALA A 386 -37.74 -25.28 -19.08
N TYR A 387 -36.91 -24.85 -20.04
CA TYR A 387 -37.20 -24.63 -21.47
C TYR A 387 -38.29 -23.60 -21.82
N ALA A 388 -37.87 -22.46 -22.40
CA ALA A 388 -38.51 -21.73 -23.52
C ALA A 388 -37.55 -20.62 -24.03
N ARG A 389 -36.81 -20.82 -25.13
CA ARG A 389 -37.11 -20.45 -26.54
C ARG A 389 -37.32 -18.95 -26.81
N THR A 390 -36.34 -18.33 -27.47
CA THR A 390 -36.48 -17.40 -28.63
C THR A 390 -35.15 -17.46 -29.41
N SER A 391 -35.04 -18.14 -30.56
CA SER A 391 -35.39 -17.72 -31.93
C SER A 391 -34.74 -16.42 -32.41
N THR A 392 -33.49 -16.46 -32.83
CA THR A 392 -32.95 -15.58 -33.89
C THR A 392 -31.91 -16.33 -34.73
N LYS A 393 -32.22 -16.54 -36.02
CA LYS A 393 -31.33 -17.14 -37.03
C LYS A 393 -30.11 -16.23 -37.29
N PRO A 394 -28.92 -16.77 -37.62
CA PRO A 394 -27.84 -15.97 -38.16
C PRO A 394 -28.05 -15.72 -39.67
N THR A 395 -27.98 -14.46 -40.07
CA THR A 395 -28.01 -14.01 -41.46
C THR A 395 -26.60 -14.10 -42.04
N TYR A 396 -26.36 -15.04 -42.96
CA TYR A 396 -25.12 -15.07 -43.76
C TYR A 396 -25.27 -14.22 -45.04
N PRO A 397 -24.19 -13.60 -45.55
CA PRO A 397 -24.24 -12.86 -46.80
C PRO A 397 -24.30 -13.82 -48.00
N LYS A 398 -25.22 -13.55 -48.94
CA LYS A 398 -25.36 -14.30 -50.20
C LYS A 398 -24.28 -13.86 -51.22
N THR A 399 -23.77 -14.81 -51.98
CA THR A 399 -22.85 -14.59 -53.11
C THR A 399 -23.57 -13.85 -54.26
N ARG A 400 -22.95 -12.80 -54.80
CA ARG A 400 -23.39 -12.15 -56.05
C ARG A 400 -22.92 -12.99 -57.22
N GLY A 401 -23.86 -13.59 -57.95
CA GLY A 401 -23.60 -14.26 -59.22
C GLY A 401 -23.19 -13.26 -60.31
N LEU A 402 -22.42 -13.76 -61.28
CA LEU A 402 -22.04 -13.05 -62.50
C LEU A 402 -23.27 -12.60 -63.29
N VAL A 403 -23.26 -11.36 -63.74
CA VAL A 403 -24.21 -10.82 -64.73
C VAL A 403 -23.61 -11.04 -66.13
N PRO A 404 -24.34 -11.66 -67.07
CA PRO A 404 -23.82 -11.86 -68.42
C PRO A 404 -24.10 -10.63 -69.31
N LYS A 405 -23.05 -10.11 -69.93
CA LYS A 405 -22.95 -9.93 -71.38
C LYS A 405 -21.51 -9.68 -71.79
#